data_AF-N6VI79-F1
#
_entry.id   AF-N6VI79-F1
#
_cell.length_a   1.000
_cell.length_b   1.000
_cell.length_c   1.000
_cell.angle_alpha   90.00
_cell.angle_beta   90.00
_cell.angle_gamma   90.00
#
_symmetry.space_group_name_H-M   'P 1'
#
loop_
_entity.id
_entity.type
_entity.pdbx_description
1 polymer ?
#
loop_
_entity_poly.entity_id
_entity_poly.type
_entity_poly.pdbx_seq_one_letter_code
_entity_poly.pdbx_strand_id
1 'polypeptide(L)'
;MMGGSTITVKENGTGLSVSGKASATMMGGRIMGSGTGVVMGSGKVVMTSVDVSGFEKGVSVGGGKLVMNMGSITIKEGAGNYGVKVGGTATAHLTDVMIRGVGKGYGVIMEGGTVKMDGVKISDVAMGVHAKSGTVMMKGGWIKGEGGKGTGVYATGTGTVLMSGVWIEGVGKGVEVSGSGMLEMMGDSTIIFTGGDRGYGVGLEVGSGVASTILTDVKIMGSGKGKGMYGVKMMGEGKVEMNMVEILQVGVGVEVSGSGRLVMNMGKIEFTSGDRGYGVKVGSEGNALFYGVSITGSGREGTGVVMDGKMLMMSDVRISGVGMGVDATKGNLVMHKGSVEFKGKYGVSLTRGIATLKGVKMTYTGGSSTADFMTVRGGKVMAESIQIYGNGYGQGMKVNGGRVVLIKP
;
A
#
# COMPACT_ATOMS: atom_id res chain seq x y z
N MET A 1 1.38 32.01 -27.09
CA MET A 1 2.71 31.92 -27.71
C MET A 1 2.79 30.60 -28.47
N MET A 2 3.31 30.60 -29.71
CA MET A 2 3.49 29.39 -30.53
C MET A 2 4.95 29.33 -30.99
N GLY A 3 5.55 28.13 -31.03
CA GLY A 3 6.95 27.93 -31.43
C GLY A 3 7.94 28.03 -30.27
N GLY A 4 9.22 27.74 -30.51
CA GLY A 4 10.30 27.58 -29.52
C GLY A 4 10.70 28.81 -28.69
N SER A 5 9.76 29.72 -28.41
CA SER A 5 9.94 30.88 -27.55
C SER A 5 10.41 30.49 -26.15
N THR A 6 11.24 31.34 -25.54
CA THR A 6 11.72 31.15 -24.17
C THR A 6 11.32 32.35 -23.31
N ILE A 7 10.67 32.10 -22.18
CA ILE A 7 10.46 33.09 -21.11
C ILE A 7 11.56 32.86 -20.08
N THR A 8 12.40 33.88 -19.85
CA THR A 8 13.46 33.84 -18.84
C THR A 8 13.13 34.78 -17.69
N VAL A 9 13.01 34.22 -16.50
CA VAL A 9 12.67 34.93 -15.27
C VAL A 9 13.93 35.09 -14.42
N LYS A 10 14.24 36.33 -14.04
CA LYS A 10 15.30 36.63 -13.07
C LYS A 10 14.83 36.35 -11.64
N GLU A 11 15.69 36.60 -10.66
CA GLU A 11 15.52 36.21 -9.25
C GLU A 11 14.09 36.30 -8.70
N ASN A 12 13.59 35.17 -8.19
CA ASN A 12 12.34 35.02 -7.43
C ASN A 12 11.07 35.52 -8.14
N GLY A 13 11.08 35.63 -9.46
CA GLY A 13 9.93 36.09 -10.24
C GLY A 13 8.87 35.03 -10.52
N THR A 14 7.90 35.42 -11.35
CA THR A 14 6.89 34.52 -11.94
C THR A 14 7.01 34.52 -13.46
N GLY A 15 7.04 33.35 -14.10
CA GLY A 15 7.16 33.25 -15.56
C GLY A 15 5.88 33.62 -16.29
N LEU A 16 4.78 32.96 -15.94
CA LEU A 16 3.45 33.26 -16.48
C LEU A 16 2.45 33.40 -15.33
N SER A 17 1.72 34.51 -15.29
CA SER A 17 0.64 34.75 -14.31
C SER A 17 -0.67 34.97 -15.02
N VAL A 18 -1.73 34.25 -14.63
CA VAL A 18 -3.08 34.37 -15.19
C VAL A 18 -4.10 34.50 -14.05
N SER A 19 -4.98 35.49 -14.15
CA SER A 19 -6.02 35.75 -13.16
C SER A 19 -7.26 36.41 -13.78
N GLY A 20 -8.34 36.48 -13.02
CA GLY A 20 -9.63 37.00 -13.48
C GLY A 20 -10.26 36.09 -14.54
N LYS A 21 -10.81 36.72 -15.59
CA LYS A 21 -11.41 36.02 -16.73
C LYS A 21 -10.40 35.72 -17.85
N ALA A 22 -9.10 35.99 -17.62
CA ALA A 22 -8.07 35.85 -18.64
C ALA A 22 -7.83 34.39 -19.02
N SER A 23 -7.34 34.18 -20.24
CA SER A 23 -6.88 32.89 -20.72
C SER A 23 -5.53 33.00 -21.40
N ALA A 24 -4.64 32.05 -21.15
CA ALA A 24 -3.37 31.94 -21.86
C ALA A 24 -3.25 30.59 -22.56
N THR A 25 -2.69 30.60 -23.77
CA THR A 25 -2.33 29.38 -24.50
C THR A 25 -0.88 29.46 -24.95
N MET A 26 -0.10 28.45 -24.60
CA MET A 26 1.29 28.30 -24.99
C MET A 26 1.50 26.91 -25.62
N MET A 27 2.05 26.90 -26.83
CA MET A 27 2.32 25.69 -27.60
C MET A 27 3.80 25.66 -27.99
N GLY A 28 4.54 24.73 -27.40
CA GLY A 28 6.00 24.67 -27.48
C GLY A 28 6.68 25.70 -26.59
N GLY A 29 8.01 25.66 -26.58
CA GLY A 29 8.85 26.64 -25.91
C GLY A 29 9.20 26.30 -24.46
N ARG A 30 9.88 27.23 -23.79
CA ARG A 30 10.41 27.05 -22.44
C ARG A 30 10.05 28.21 -21.52
N ILE A 31 9.82 27.91 -20.25
CA ILE A 31 9.77 28.86 -19.15
C ILE A 31 10.91 28.46 -18.21
N MET A 32 11.85 29.37 -17.99
CA MET A 32 13.06 29.10 -17.21
C MET A 32 13.35 30.24 -16.25
N GLY A 33 13.84 29.95 -15.04
CA GLY A 33 14.20 31.00 -14.10
C GLY A 33 14.34 30.53 -12.66
N SER A 34 13.90 31.36 -11.71
CA SER A 34 13.76 31.02 -10.29
C SER A 34 12.44 31.58 -9.74
N GLY A 35 12.05 31.18 -8.52
CA GLY A 35 10.73 31.49 -7.97
C GLY A 35 9.66 30.50 -8.48
N THR A 36 8.62 31.02 -9.14
CA THR A 36 7.49 30.22 -9.64
C THR A 36 7.37 30.23 -11.17
N GLY A 37 7.22 29.08 -11.81
CA GLY A 37 7.10 29.01 -13.27
C GLY A 37 5.78 29.59 -13.77
N VAL A 38 4.66 29.03 -13.31
CA VAL A 38 3.32 29.44 -13.70
C VAL A 38 2.44 29.63 -12.47
N VAL A 39 1.70 30.74 -12.39
CA VAL A 39 0.73 31.04 -11.35
C VAL A 39 -0.64 31.28 -11.98
N MET A 40 -1.66 30.58 -11.49
CA MET A 40 -3.05 30.75 -11.90
C MET A 40 -3.92 31.08 -10.70
N GLY A 41 -4.39 32.32 -10.61
CA GLY A 41 -5.40 32.71 -9.63
C GLY A 41 -6.81 32.29 -10.06
N SER A 42 -7.09 32.36 -11.36
CA SER A 42 -8.35 31.95 -12.00
C SER A 42 -8.18 31.91 -13.53
N GLY A 43 -9.26 31.69 -14.28
CA GLY A 43 -9.21 31.66 -15.75
C GLY A 43 -8.78 30.31 -16.33
N LYS A 44 -8.23 30.30 -17.55
CA LYS A 44 -7.83 29.08 -18.26
C LYS A 44 -6.41 29.18 -18.79
N VAL A 45 -5.58 28.18 -18.50
CA VAL A 45 -4.25 28.05 -19.11
C VAL A 45 -4.18 26.73 -19.86
N VAL A 46 -3.74 26.79 -21.11
CA VAL A 46 -3.42 25.62 -21.93
C VAL A 46 -1.94 25.65 -22.28
N MET A 47 -1.21 24.61 -21.89
CA MET A 47 0.20 24.42 -22.23
C MET A 47 0.35 23.11 -22.99
N THR A 48 0.91 23.14 -24.18
CA THR A 48 1.19 21.93 -24.96
C THR A 48 2.67 21.88 -25.29
N SER A 49 3.37 20.80 -24.87
CA SER A 49 4.82 20.63 -25.10
C SER A 49 5.67 21.79 -24.57
N VAL A 50 5.35 22.29 -23.38
CA VAL A 50 6.09 23.39 -22.73
C VAL A 50 7.01 22.82 -21.66
N ASP A 51 8.27 23.27 -21.63
CA ASP A 51 9.21 22.92 -20.57
C ASP A 51 9.28 24.04 -19.53
N VAL A 52 9.01 23.71 -18.27
CA VAL A 52 9.12 24.60 -17.11
C VAL A 52 10.28 24.13 -16.25
N SER A 53 11.34 24.94 -16.08
CA SER A 53 12.53 24.48 -15.35
C SER A 53 13.26 25.58 -14.56
N GLY A 54 14.03 25.16 -13.55
CA GLY A 54 14.81 26.06 -12.70
C GLY A 54 14.03 26.70 -11.55
N PHE A 55 12.72 26.43 -11.46
CA PHE A 55 11.86 26.99 -10.43
C PHE A 55 11.85 26.14 -9.16
N GLU A 56 11.56 26.76 -8.02
CA GLU A 56 11.21 26.05 -6.78
C GLU A 56 9.78 25.51 -6.86
N LYS A 57 8.91 26.29 -7.52
CA LYS A 57 7.49 25.99 -7.71
C LYS A 57 7.22 25.95 -9.21
N GLY A 58 6.90 24.78 -9.76
CA GLY A 58 6.64 24.63 -11.20
C GLY A 58 5.37 25.38 -11.60
N VAL A 59 4.20 24.84 -11.23
CA VAL A 59 2.88 25.37 -11.58
C VAL A 59 1.98 25.43 -10.35
N SER A 60 1.45 26.60 -10.03
CA SER A 60 0.53 26.83 -8.92
C SER A 60 -0.85 27.23 -9.45
N VAL A 61 -1.87 26.42 -9.15
CA VAL A 61 -3.25 26.61 -9.60
C VAL A 61 -4.16 26.85 -8.39
N GLY A 62 -4.37 28.12 -8.05
CA GLY A 62 -5.27 28.54 -6.97
C GLY A 62 -6.75 28.57 -7.38
N GLY A 63 -7.03 28.69 -8.68
CA GLY A 63 -8.38 28.70 -9.23
C GLY A 63 -8.38 28.49 -10.75
N GLY A 64 -9.55 28.20 -11.33
CA GLY A 64 -9.71 28.04 -12.78
C GLY A 64 -9.32 26.65 -13.32
N LYS A 65 -8.93 26.58 -14.59
CA LYS A 65 -8.61 25.32 -15.29
C LYS A 65 -7.25 25.35 -15.97
N LEU A 66 -6.34 24.51 -15.52
CA LEU A 66 -5.10 24.16 -16.20
C LEU A 66 -5.31 22.94 -17.11
N VAL A 67 -4.83 23.02 -18.34
CA VAL A 67 -4.64 21.87 -19.24
C VAL A 67 -3.18 21.87 -19.68
N MET A 68 -2.43 20.84 -19.32
CA MET A 68 -1.06 20.64 -19.76
C MET A 68 -0.94 19.30 -20.48
N ASN A 69 -0.53 19.34 -21.75
CA ASN A 69 -0.36 18.16 -22.58
C ASN A 69 1.11 18.06 -23.01
N MET A 70 1.77 16.96 -22.68
CA MET A 70 3.20 16.75 -22.88
C MET A 70 4.06 17.82 -22.18
N GLY A 71 5.34 17.89 -22.52
CA GLY A 71 6.29 18.82 -21.92
C GLY A 71 6.79 18.35 -20.56
N SER A 72 7.51 19.22 -19.88
CA SER A 72 8.19 18.86 -18.64
C SER A 72 8.12 19.95 -17.58
N ILE A 73 8.18 19.54 -16.32
CA ILE A 73 8.35 20.42 -15.16
C ILE A 73 9.54 19.88 -14.36
N THR A 74 10.62 20.65 -14.27
CA THR A 74 11.78 20.32 -13.43
C THR A 74 11.92 21.34 -12.31
N ILE A 75 11.88 20.86 -11.07
CA ILE A 75 11.98 21.71 -9.88
C ILE A 75 13.34 21.60 -9.20
N LYS A 76 13.74 22.69 -8.54
CA LYS A 76 14.94 22.75 -7.69
C LYS A 76 14.77 21.96 -6.40
N GLU A 77 15.88 21.66 -5.76
CA GLU A 77 15.90 21.01 -4.45
C GLU A 77 15.31 21.96 -3.40
N GLY A 78 14.44 21.43 -2.54
CA GLY A 78 13.91 22.19 -1.42
C GLY A 78 12.73 21.49 -0.76
N ALA A 79 12.67 21.58 0.57
CA ALA A 79 11.47 21.17 1.29
C ALA A 79 10.32 22.12 0.93
N GLY A 80 9.17 21.57 0.53
CA GLY A 80 8.02 22.36 0.11
C GLY A 80 8.03 22.82 -1.36
N ASN A 81 9.10 22.54 -2.11
CA ASN A 81 9.11 22.71 -3.56
C ASN A 81 8.15 21.73 -4.23
N TYR A 82 7.55 22.11 -5.36
CA TYR A 82 6.55 21.27 -6.02
C TYR A 82 6.52 21.45 -7.53
N GLY A 83 6.23 20.36 -8.25
CA GLY A 83 5.98 20.38 -9.69
C GLY A 83 4.66 21.07 -10.00
N VAL A 84 3.55 20.50 -9.52
CA VAL A 84 2.20 21.09 -9.68
C VAL A 84 1.50 21.16 -8.32
N LYS A 85 0.92 22.31 -8.00
CA LYS A 85 0.06 22.49 -6.82
C LYS A 85 -1.31 22.98 -7.24
N VAL A 86 -2.37 22.33 -6.74
CA VAL A 86 -3.77 22.70 -7.02
C VAL A 86 -4.49 22.95 -5.71
N GLY A 87 -5.27 24.03 -5.64
CA GLY A 87 -6.03 24.41 -4.45
C GLY A 87 -7.42 24.99 -4.77
N GLY A 88 -8.20 25.28 -3.73
CA GLY A 88 -9.54 25.85 -3.87
C GLY A 88 -10.47 24.93 -4.67
N THR A 89 -11.13 25.48 -5.69
CA THR A 89 -12.01 24.76 -6.62
C THR A 89 -11.35 24.52 -7.98
N ALA A 90 -10.02 24.69 -8.07
CA ALA A 90 -9.30 24.59 -9.33
C ALA A 90 -9.32 23.19 -9.94
N THR A 91 -9.11 23.13 -11.25
CA THR A 91 -8.95 21.89 -11.99
C THR A 91 -7.61 21.89 -12.75
N ALA A 92 -6.89 20.77 -12.70
CA ALA A 92 -5.71 20.54 -13.52
C ALA A 92 -5.86 19.23 -14.28
N HIS A 93 -5.67 19.28 -15.60
CA HIS A 93 -5.62 18.12 -16.48
C HIS A 93 -4.21 18.02 -17.03
N LEU A 94 -3.50 16.95 -16.68
CA LEU A 94 -2.14 16.68 -17.08
C LEU A 94 -2.12 15.40 -17.94
N THR A 95 -1.70 15.52 -19.19
CA THR A 95 -1.61 14.39 -20.13
C THR A 95 -0.15 14.23 -20.55
N ASP A 96 0.46 13.06 -20.32
CA ASP A 96 1.84 12.73 -20.71
C ASP A 96 2.91 13.75 -20.25
N VAL A 97 2.67 14.41 -19.12
CA VAL A 97 3.60 15.39 -18.55
C VAL A 97 4.70 14.67 -17.76
N MET A 98 5.95 15.09 -17.93
CA MET A 98 7.06 14.66 -17.10
C MET A 98 7.32 15.66 -15.97
N ILE A 99 7.26 15.21 -14.71
CA ILE A 99 7.56 16.02 -13.53
C ILE A 99 8.80 15.44 -12.85
N ARG A 100 9.84 16.24 -12.67
CA ARG A 100 11.10 15.79 -12.08
C ARG A 100 11.57 16.73 -10.98
N GLY A 101 11.94 16.17 -9.83
CA GLY A 101 12.64 16.88 -8.77
C GLY A 101 14.14 16.57 -8.74
N VAL A 102 14.73 16.80 -7.56
CA VAL A 102 16.13 16.47 -7.23
C VAL A 102 16.21 15.97 -5.78
N GLY A 103 15.36 14.98 -5.47
CA GLY A 103 15.35 14.22 -4.21
C GLY A 103 14.45 14.78 -3.09
N LYS A 104 14.14 16.09 -3.11
CA LYS A 104 13.23 16.75 -2.15
C LYS A 104 11.99 17.31 -2.84
N GLY A 105 10.98 17.65 -2.04
CA GLY A 105 9.75 18.28 -2.51
C GLY A 105 8.72 17.29 -3.04
N TYR A 106 7.78 17.82 -3.82
CA TYR A 106 6.58 17.12 -4.27
C TYR A 106 6.49 17.09 -5.80
N GLY A 107 6.00 15.98 -6.36
CA GLY A 107 5.58 15.96 -7.76
C GLY A 107 4.30 16.78 -7.93
N VAL A 108 3.21 16.28 -7.33
CA VAL A 108 1.89 16.92 -7.36
C VAL A 108 1.32 17.06 -5.95
N ILE A 109 0.85 18.26 -5.61
CA ILE A 109 0.13 18.57 -4.36
C ILE A 109 -1.30 19.01 -4.70
N MET A 110 -2.27 18.45 -3.99
CA MET A 110 -3.68 18.76 -4.16
C MET A 110 -4.29 19.13 -2.79
N GLU A 111 -4.56 20.42 -2.61
CA GLU A 111 -5.14 21.05 -1.41
C GLU A 111 -6.63 21.41 -1.57
N GLY A 112 -7.18 21.17 -2.76
CA GLY A 112 -8.58 21.39 -3.13
C GLY A 112 -8.81 21.04 -4.60
N GLY A 113 -10.06 20.91 -5.01
CA GLY A 113 -10.45 20.78 -6.42
C GLY A 113 -10.19 19.39 -7.02
N THR A 114 -9.76 19.35 -8.28
CA THR A 114 -9.56 18.09 -9.02
C THR A 114 -8.28 18.10 -9.86
N VAL A 115 -7.50 17.03 -9.77
CA VAL A 115 -6.35 16.77 -10.65
C VAL A 115 -6.60 15.49 -11.43
N LYS A 116 -6.53 15.57 -12.76
CA LYS A 116 -6.53 14.42 -13.66
C LYS A 116 -5.14 14.24 -14.25
N MET A 117 -4.60 13.04 -14.19
CA MET A 117 -3.29 12.66 -14.67
C MET A 117 -3.43 11.44 -15.58
N ASP A 118 -3.22 11.63 -16.87
CA ASP A 118 -3.25 10.57 -17.88
C ASP A 118 -1.82 10.36 -18.40
N GLY A 119 -1.18 9.23 -18.09
CA GLY A 119 0.18 8.92 -18.56
C GLY A 119 1.31 9.75 -17.92
N VAL A 120 1.03 10.48 -16.83
CA VAL A 120 2.00 11.36 -16.15
C VAL A 120 3.14 10.56 -15.52
N LYS A 121 4.36 11.11 -15.62
CA LYS A 121 5.59 10.49 -15.11
C LYS A 121 6.21 11.40 -14.06
N ILE A 122 6.42 10.90 -12.85
CA ILE A 122 6.97 11.67 -11.73
C ILE A 122 8.25 11.00 -11.23
N SER A 123 9.38 11.72 -11.20
CA SER A 123 10.66 11.21 -10.69
C SER A 123 11.34 12.14 -9.69
N ASP A 124 12.22 11.54 -8.87
CA ASP A 124 13.22 12.26 -8.07
C ASP A 124 12.61 13.29 -7.11
N VAL A 125 11.48 12.94 -6.48
CA VAL A 125 10.82 13.75 -5.45
C VAL A 125 10.65 12.93 -4.18
N ALA A 126 10.59 13.60 -3.02
CA ALA A 126 10.34 12.92 -1.75
C ALA A 126 8.88 12.44 -1.63
N MET A 127 7.95 13.11 -2.31
CA MET A 127 6.54 12.77 -2.35
C MET A 127 6.05 12.84 -3.78
N GLY A 128 5.62 11.72 -4.37
CA GLY A 128 5.12 11.71 -5.74
C GLY A 128 3.83 12.52 -5.88
N VAL A 129 2.77 12.06 -5.20
CA VAL A 129 1.45 12.69 -5.18
C VAL A 129 0.97 12.86 -3.75
N HIS A 130 0.53 14.06 -3.36
CA HIS A 130 -0.08 14.33 -2.06
C HIS A 130 -1.49 14.92 -2.22
N ALA A 131 -2.51 14.14 -1.87
CA ALA A 131 -3.90 14.57 -1.81
C ALA A 131 -4.32 14.90 -0.37
N LYS A 132 -4.64 16.17 -0.09
CA LYS A 132 -5.08 16.64 1.24
C LYS A 132 -6.59 16.89 1.33
N SER A 133 -7.22 17.35 0.25
CA SER A 133 -8.66 17.61 0.16
C SER A 133 -9.06 17.74 -1.29
N GLY A 134 -10.11 17.05 -1.77
CA GLY A 134 -10.49 16.99 -3.20
C GLY A 134 -10.13 15.66 -3.84
N THR A 135 -10.00 15.60 -5.16
CA THR A 135 -9.79 14.32 -5.89
C THR A 135 -8.61 14.37 -6.86
N VAL A 136 -7.72 13.38 -6.75
CA VAL A 136 -6.71 13.07 -7.77
C VAL A 136 -7.13 11.79 -8.51
N MET A 137 -7.16 11.85 -9.83
CA MET A 137 -7.37 10.69 -10.70
C MET A 137 -6.09 10.47 -11.51
N MET A 138 -5.48 9.30 -11.38
CA MET A 138 -4.27 8.94 -12.12
C MET A 138 -4.50 7.66 -12.92
N LYS A 139 -4.39 7.76 -14.24
CA LYS A 139 -4.52 6.64 -15.17
C LYS A 139 -3.22 6.45 -15.93
N GLY A 140 -2.62 5.27 -15.82
CA GLY A 140 -1.32 4.99 -16.40
C GLY A 140 -0.20 5.83 -15.77
N GLY A 141 0.97 5.79 -16.42
CA GLY A 141 2.13 6.54 -15.97
C GLY A 141 2.83 5.89 -14.77
N TRP A 142 3.80 6.61 -14.21
CA TRP A 142 4.63 6.07 -13.14
C TRP A 142 5.12 7.13 -12.16
N ILE A 143 5.38 6.68 -10.93
CA ILE A 143 6.01 7.45 -9.87
C ILE A 143 7.28 6.72 -9.45
N LYS A 144 8.42 7.40 -9.54
CA LYS A 144 9.73 6.85 -9.19
C LYS A 144 10.40 7.68 -8.11
N GLY A 145 10.57 7.09 -6.93
CA GLY A 145 11.35 7.67 -5.84
C GLY A 145 12.85 7.54 -6.06
N GLU A 146 13.62 8.15 -5.17
CA GLU A 146 15.09 8.09 -5.16
C GLU A 146 15.57 7.16 -4.04
N GLY A 147 16.00 5.95 -4.42
CA GLY A 147 16.77 5.07 -3.54
C GLY A 147 16.05 4.58 -2.28
N GLY A 148 14.74 4.34 -2.33
CA GLY A 148 13.99 3.79 -1.18
C GLY A 148 13.62 4.81 -0.12
N LYS A 149 13.67 6.10 -0.48
CA LYS A 149 13.25 7.21 0.36
C LYS A 149 11.91 7.76 -0.12
N GLY A 150 11.21 8.44 0.78
CA GLY A 150 9.97 9.11 0.44
C GLY A 150 8.77 8.18 0.24
N THR A 151 7.67 8.80 -0.21
CA THR A 151 6.38 8.16 -0.39
C THR A 151 5.90 8.38 -1.82
N GLY A 152 5.44 7.32 -2.50
CA GLY A 152 4.88 7.43 -3.84
C GLY A 152 3.60 8.26 -3.86
N VAL A 153 2.61 7.83 -3.10
CA VAL A 153 1.31 8.50 -2.99
C VAL A 153 0.89 8.65 -1.54
N TYR A 154 0.39 9.83 -1.17
CA TYR A 154 -0.15 10.10 0.16
C TYR A 154 -1.54 10.72 0.08
N ALA A 155 -2.55 10.03 0.61
CA ALA A 155 -3.91 10.54 0.77
C ALA A 155 -4.19 10.84 2.25
N THR A 156 -4.54 12.09 2.53
CA THR A 156 -4.74 12.63 3.89
C THR A 156 -5.99 13.49 3.95
N GLY A 157 -6.40 13.89 5.15
CA GLY A 157 -7.52 14.81 5.31
C GLY A 157 -8.77 14.21 4.69
N THR A 158 -9.36 14.89 3.71
CA THR A 158 -10.48 14.40 2.89
C THR A 158 -10.06 14.12 1.44
N GLY A 159 -8.76 14.04 1.18
CA GLY A 159 -8.20 13.77 -0.12
C GLY A 159 -8.54 12.36 -0.61
N THR A 160 -9.04 12.28 -1.84
CA THR A 160 -9.33 11.02 -2.54
C THR A 160 -8.33 10.82 -3.67
N VAL A 161 -7.75 9.64 -3.76
CA VAL A 161 -6.90 9.23 -4.88
C VAL A 161 -7.51 8.02 -5.58
N LEU A 162 -7.73 8.13 -6.89
CA LEU A 162 -8.21 7.06 -7.75
C LEU A 162 -7.09 6.71 -8.74
N MET A 163 -6.66 5.45 -8.78
CA MET A 163 -5.52 5.00 -9.60
C MET A 163 -5.87 3.78 -10.44
N SER A 164 -5.50 3.80 -11.71
CA SER A 164 -5.68 2.66 -12.63
C SER A 164 -4.45 2.50 -13.53
N GLY A 165 -3.84 1.30 -13.55
CA GLY A 165 -2.65 1.01 -14.36
C GLY A 165 -1.41 1.82 -14.00
N VAL A 166 -1.24 2.18 -12.72
CA VAL A 166 -0.12 3.02 -12.25
C VAL A 166 1.03 2.17 -11.71
N TRP A 167 2.26 2.54 -12.06
CA TRP A 167 3.48 1.92 -11.53
C TRP A 167 4.17 2.83 -10.51
N ILE A 168 4.38 2.36 -9.29
CA ILE A 168 5.13 3.06 -8.24
C ILE A 168 6.40 2.27 -7.94
N GLU A 169 7.57 2.90 -8.02
CA GLU A 169 8.83 2.24 -7.71
C GLU A 169 9.86 3.14 -7.00
N GLY A 170 10.90 2.53 -6.42
CA GLY A 170 12.05 3.27 -5.87
C GLY A 170 11.75 4.07 -4.60
N VAL A 171 10.62 3.81 -3.95
CA VAL A 171 10.13 4.53 -2.75
C VAL A 171 10.26 3.67 -1.49
N GLY A 172 10.33 4.34 -0.34
CA GLY A 172 10.31 3.67 0.97
C GLY A 172 8.89 3.27 1.38
N LYS A 173 7.92 4.14 1.08
CA LYS A 173 6.49 3.84 1.16
C LYS A 173 5.87 3.91 -0.22
N GLY A 174 5.20 2.85 -0.66
CA GLY A 174 4.43 2.86 -1.89
C GLY A 174 3.29 3.87 -1.81
N VAL A 175 2.32 3.56 -0.95
CA VAL A 175 1.15 4.39 -0.69
C VAL A 175 0.90 4.52 0.81
N GLU A 176 0.55 5.72 1.25
CA GLU A 176 0.09 6.01 2.60
C GLU A 176 -1.32 6.63 2.55
N VAL A 177 -2.20 6.19 3.45
CA VAL A 177 -3.55 6.75 3.61
C VAL A 177 -3.81 6.99 5.08
N SER A 178 -4.20 8.21 5.47
CA SER A 178 -4.46 8.58 6.86
C SER A 178 -5.57 9.63 7.02
N GLY A 179 -6.00 9.88 8.25
CA GLY A 179 -7.10 10.79 8.54
C GLY A 179 -8.42 10.23 8.02
N SER A 180 -9.11 10.98 7.14
CA SER A 180 -10.28 10.51 6.39
C SER A 180 -9.96 10.32 4.90
N GLY A 181 -8.66 10.16 4.57
CA GLY A 181 -8.22 9.97 3.20
C GLY A 181 -8.77 8.69 2.58
N MET A 182 -8.96 8.70 1.27
CA MET A 182 -9.48 7.57 0.51
C MET A 182 -8.57 7.21 -0.65
N LEU A 183 -8.35 5.91 -0.83
CA LEU A 183 -7.64 5.34 -1.97
C LEU A 183 -8.49 4.26 -2.64
N GLU A 184 -8.60 4.35 -3.96
CA GLU A 184 -8.98 3.23 -4.80
C GLU A 184 -7.90 3.00 -5.86
N MET A 185 -7.36 1.79 -5.92
CA MET A 185 -6.28 1.44 -6.84
C MET A 185 -6.61 0.12 -7.55
N MET A 186 -6.53 0.14 -8.87
CA MET A 186 -6.98 -0.97 -9.71
C MET A 186 -6.17 -1.15 -11.01
N GLY A 187 -6.57 -2.12 -11.83
CA GLY A 187 -6.14 -2.25 -13.22
C GLY A 187 -4.66 -2.61 -13.37
N ASP A 188 -4.23 -3.68 -12.71
CA ASP A 188 -2.85 -4.21 -12.73
C ASP A 188 -1.80 -3.19 -12.23
N SER A 189 -2.22 -2.24 -11.41
CA SER A 189 -1.30 -1.29 -10.80
C SER A 189 -0.28 -2.02 -9.94
N THR A 190 0.96 -1.53 -9.94
CA THR A 190 2.08 -2.20 -9.28
C THR A 190 2.79 -1.23 -8.33
N ILE A 191 3.08 -1.69 -7.12
CA ILE A 191 3.88 -1.00 -6.10
C ILE A 191 5.14 -1.83 -5.87
N ILE A 192 6.31 -1.23 -6.12
CA ILE A 192 7.62 -1.77 -5.82
C ILE A 192 8.29 -0.85 -4.80
N PHE A 193 8.43 -1.32 -3.57
CA PHE A 193 9.02 -0.52 -2.51
C PHE A 193 10.29 -1.18 -1.98
N THR A 194 11.20 -0.36 -1.50
CA THR A 194 12.46 -0.81 -0.94
C THR A 194 12.57 -0.34 0.50
N GLY A 195 13.25 -1.12 1.34
CA GLY A 195 13.60 -0.65 2.67
C GLY A 195 14.71 0.39 2.55
N GLY A 196 14.51 1.59 3.07
CA GLY A 196 15.56 2.61 3.09
C GLY A 196 16.76 2.20 3.97
N ASP A 197 17.58 3.15 4.41
CA ASP A 197 18.85 2.88 5.14
C ASP A 197 18.71 2.00 6.41
N ARG A 198 17.49 1.87 6.97
CA ARG A 198 17.18 1.03 8.15
C ARG A 198 16.45 -0.28 7.82
N GLY A 199 16.26 -0.60 6.54
CA GLY A 199 15.54 -1.80 6.09
C GLY A 199 14.02 -1.77 6.30
N TYR A 200 13.45 -0.64 6.72
CA TYR A 200 12.00 -0.46 6.86
C TYR A 200 11.40 0.06 5.55
N GLY A 201 10.39 -0.64 5.05
CA GLY A 201 9.65 -0.27 3.85
C GLY A 201 8.23 -0.80 3.90
N VAL A 202 7.29 -0.07 3.31
CA VAL A 202 5.87 -0.44 3.32
C VAL A 202 5.25 -0.28 1.93
N GLY A 203 4.58 -1.31 1.43
CA GLY A 203 3.82 -1.21 0.18
C GLY A 203 2.61 -0.30 0.33
N LEU A 204 1.71 -0.66 1.25
CA LEU A 204 0.55 0.14 1.65
C LEU A 204 0.52 0.36 3.16
N GLU A 205 0.53 1.61 3.59
CA GLU A 205 0.34 1.99 5.00
C GLU A 205 -1.01 2.69 5.18
N VAL A 206 -1.88 2.13 6.03
CA VAL A 206 -3.15 2.74 6.43
C VAL A 206 -3.03 3.20 7.88
N GLY A 207 -2.75 4.49 8.03
CA GLY A 207 -2.41 5.16 9.28
C GLY A 207 -3.62 5.49 10.15
N SER A 208 -3.45 6.48 11.03
CA SER A 208 -4.48 6.89 11.99
C SER A 208 -5.76 7.42 11.34
N GLY A 209 -6.86 7.40 12.08
CA GLY A 209 -8.16 7.85 11.62
C GLY A 209 -8.97 6.75 10.93
N VAL A 210 -9.95 7.18 10.12
CA VAL A 210 -10.96 6.35 9.45
C VAL A 210 -10.67 6.16 7.96
N ALA A 211 -9.38 6.18 7.59
CA ALA A 211 -8.91 6.02 6.22
C ALA A 211 -9.53 4.80 5.51
N SER A 212 -9.93 4.97 4.25
CA SER A 212 -10.53 3.88 3.46
C SER A 212 -9.64 3.54 2.29
N THR A 213 -9.41 2.25 2.06
CA THR A 213 -8.59 1.77 0.94
C THR A 213 -9.23 0.56 0.28
N ILE A 214 -9.37 0.63 -1.04
CA ILE A 214 -9.84 -0.46 -1.89
C ILE A 214 -8.74 -0.76 -2.92
N LEU A 215 -8.23 -1.99 -2.92
CA LEU A 215 -7.29 -2.49 -3.92
C LEU A 215 -7.94 -3.63 -4.70
N THR A 216 -7.90 -3.57 -6.03
CA THR A 216 -8.40 -4.65 -6.90
C THR A 216 -7.37 -4.96 -7.98
N ASP A 217 -6.91 -6.21 -8.09
CA ASP A 217 -5.89 -6.60 -9.08
C ASP A 217 -4.62 -5.74 -8.97
N VAL A 218 -4.11 -5.59 -7.74
CA VAL A 218 -2.90 -4.81 -7.45
C VAL A 218 -1.76 -5.73 -7.04
N LYS A 219 -0.56 -5.44 -7.54
CA LYS A 219 0.67 -6.13 -7.14
C LYS A 219 1.50 -5.26 -6.21
N ILE A 220 1.89 -5.81 -5.06
CA ILE A 220 2.73 -5.16 -4.05
C ILE A 220 3.98 -6.01 -3.86
N MET A 221 5.15 -5.46 -4.23
CA MET A 221 6.43 -6.16 -4.20
C MET A 221 7.44 -5.42 -3.32
N GLY A 222 7.96 -6.11 -2.31
CA GLY A 222 9.14 -5.64 -1.58
C GLY A 222 10.43 -5.98 -2.32
N SER A 223 11.48 -5.17 -2.15
CA SER A 223 12.79 -5.44 -2.77
C SER A 223 13.82 -6.11 -1.84
N GLY A 224 13.41 -6.67 -0.70
CA GLY A 224 14.35 -7.11 0.33
C GLY A 224 13.81 -8.16 1.28
N LYS A 225 14.70 -9.04 1.77
CA LYS A 225 14.41 -10.15 2.69
C LYS A 225 14.54 -9.75 4.18
N GLY A 226 14.54 -8.44 4.47
CA GLY A 226 14.90 -7.87 5.77
C GLY A 226 13.73 -7.67 6.73
N LYS A 227 14.04 -7.64 8.04
CA LYS A 227 13.10 -7.23 9.10
C LYS A 227 12.62 -5.80 8.81
N GLY A 228 11.31 -5.55 8.85
CA GLY A 228 10.73 -4.22 8.64
C GLY A 228 10.10 -3.96 7.26
N MET A 229 10.08 -4.96 6.38
CA MET A 229 9.39 -4.90 5.08
C MET A 229 7.96 -5.42 5.20
N TYR A 230 6.98 -4.52 5.06
CA TYR A 230 5.55 -4.83 5.16
C TYR A 230 4.89 -4.68 3.79
N GLY A 231 4.16 -5.69 3.33
CA GLY A 231 3.30 -5.54 2.16
C GLY A 231 2.18 -4.55 2.44
N VAL A 232 1.36 -4.88 3.43
CA VAL A 232 0.26 -4.03 3.91
C VAL A 232 0.35 -3.88 5.42
N LYS A 233 0.28 -2.64 5.91
CA LYS A 233 0.32 -2.31 7.33
C LYS A 233 -0.84 -1.38 7.69
N MET A 234 -1.77 -1.90 8.49
CA MET A 234 -2.99 -1.20 8.93
C MET A 234 -2.92 -0.91 10.42
N MET A 235 -2.88 0.38 10.78
CA MET A 235 -2.73 0.87 12.15
C MET A 235 -3.94 1.68 12.64
N GLY A 236 -4.79 2.17 11.74
CA GLY A 236 -5.97 2.99 12.09
C GLY A 236 -7.25 2.21 12.35
N GLU A 237 -8.33 2.98 12.43
CA GLU A 237 -9.71 2.53 12.69
C GLU A 237 -10.51 2.32 11.38
N GLY A 238 -9.89 2.66 10.25
CA GLY A 238 -10.48 2.64 8.93
C GLY A 238 -10.76 1.24 8.36
N LYS A 239 -10.89 1.18 7.04
CA LYS A 239 -11.21 -0.04 6.29
C LYS A 239 -10.20 -0.29 5.19
N VAL A 240 -9.78 -1.54 5.05
CA VAL A 240 -8.96 -2.01 3.94
C VAL A 240 -9.66 -3.17 3.27
N GLU A 241 -10.00 -3.02 2.00
CA GLU A 241 -10.54 -4.07 1.16
C GLU A 241 -9.55 -4.41 0.04
N MET A 242 -9.23 -5.69 -0.10
CA MET A 242 -8.30 -6.19 -1.10
C MET A 242 -8.94 -7.33 -1.88
N ASN A 243 -9.07 -7.18 -3.19
CA ASN A 243 -9.62 -8.17 -4.09
C ASN A 243 -8.55 -8.60 -5.10
N MET A 244 -8.19 -9.88 -5.12
CA MET A 244 -7.18 -10.44 -6.05
C MET A 244 -5.80 -9.74 -5.96
N VAL A 245 -5.43 -9.25 -4.77
CA VAL A 245 -4.14 -8.59 -4.55
C VAL A 245 -3.01 -9.63 -4.39
N GLU A 246 -1.87 -9.36 -5.02
CA GLU A 246 -0.64 -10.12 -4.85
C GLU A 246 0.37 -9.35 -4.01
N ILE A 247 0.78 -9.92 -2.88
CA ILE A 247 1.83 -9.39 -2.01
C ILE A 247 3.03 -10.33 -2.09
N LEU A 248 4.19 -9.83 -2.52
CA LEU A 248 5.35 -10.65 -2.83
C LEU A 248 6.63 -10.06 -2.23
N GLN A 249 7.58 -10.93 -1.90
CA GLN A 249 8.96 -10.55 -1.51
C GLN A 249 9.03 -9.60 -0.28
N VAL A 250 8.19 -9.86 0.73
CA VAL A 250 8.14 -9.07 1.97
C VAL A 250 8.50 -9.91 3.20
N GLY A 251 8.89 -9.25 4.29
CA GLY A 251 9.10 -9.94 5.58
C GLY A 251 7.79 -10.20 6.32
N VAL A 252 6.85 -9.26 6.20
CA VAL A 252 5.48 -9.39 6.70
C VAL A 252 4.51 -9.12 5.55
N GLY A 253 3.64 -10.08 5.25
CA GLY A 253 2.62 -9.92 4.21
C GLY A 253 1.61 -8.83 4.57
N VAL A 254 0.81 -9.11 5.60
CA VAL A 254 -0.23 -8.21 6.11
C VAL A 254 -0.12 -8.08 7.63
N GLU A 255 -0.06 -6.86 8.15
CA GLU A 255 -0.19 -6.55 9.58
C GLU A 255 -1.41 -5.66 9.85
N VAL A 256 -2.30 -6.11 10.74
CA VAL A 256 -3.46 -5.35 11.23
C VAL A 256 -3.29 -5.14 12.72
N SER A 257 -2.82 -3.97 13.14
CA SER A 257 -2.62 -3.62 14.55
C SER A 257 -3.63 -2.60 15.07
N GLY A 258 -4.28 -1.85 14.18
CA GLY A 258 -5.35 -0.90 14.52
C GLY A 258 -6.70 -1.56 14.79
N SER A 259 -7.65 -0.80 15.33
CA SER A 259 -9.01 -1.27 15.63
C SER A 259 -9.91 -1.44 14.40
N GLY A 260 -9.44 -1.01 13.22
CA GLY A 260 -10.18 -1.11 11.98
C GLY A 260 -10.35 -2.54 11.46
N ARG A 261 -10.94 -2.64 10.26
CA ARG A 261 -11.29 -3.92 9.63
C ARG A 261 -10.58 -4.09 8.29
N LEU A 262 -9.86 -5.19 8.14
CA LEU A 262 -9.29 -5.64 6.87
C LEU A 262 -10.09 -6.81 6.29
N VAL A 263 -10.42 -6.74 5.01
CA VAL A 263 -11.01 -7.84 4.24
C VAL A 263 -10.14 -8.12 3.02
N MET A 264 -9.75 -9.37 2.83
CA MET A 264 -9.02 -9.82 1.65
C MET A 264 -9.76 -10.98 0.98
N ASN A 265 -10.19 -10.78 -0.26
CA ASN A 265 -10.84 -11.79 -1.09
C ASN A 265 -9.89 -12.21 -2.21
N MET A 266 -9.60 -13.50 -2.28
CA MET A 266 -8.68 -14.12 -3.23
C MET A 266 -7.28 -13.46 -3.16
N GLY A 267 -6.42 -13.82 -4.11
CA GLY A 267 -5.06 -13.30 -4.16
C GLY A 267 -4.07 -14.10 -3.33
N LYS A 268 -2.88 -13.53 -3.16
CA LYS A 268 -1.70 -14.27 -2.74
C LYS A 268 -0.82 -13.42 -1.84
N ILE A 269 -0.26 -14.04 -0.81
CA ILE A 269 0.73 -13.48 0.09
C ILE A 269 1.94 -14.41 0.09
N GLU A 270 3.08 -13.92 -0.41
CA GLU A 270 4.38 -14.56 -0.25
C GLU A 270 5.28 -13.74 0.66
N PHE A 271 5.81 -14.40 1.69
CA PHE A 271 6.70 -13.76 2.65
C PHE A 271 7.97 -14.57 2.86
N THR A 272 9.09 -13.87 3.07
CA THR A 272 10.38 -14.49 3.33
C THR A 272 10.49 -14.85 4.81
N SER A 273 10.74 -16.11 5.10
CA SER A 273 10.81 -16.65 6.46
C SER A 273 12.16 -16.38 7.13
N GLY A 274 12.11 -15.81 8.33
CA GLY A 274 13.11 -15.87 9.40
C GLY A 274 12.36 -15.79 10.75
N ASP A 275 13.04 -15.83 11.89
CA ASP A 275 12.46 -15.98 13.26
C ASP A 275 11.27 -15.06 13.65
N ARG A 276 10.95 -14.05 12.85
CA ARG A 276 9.86 -13.09 13.07
C ARG A 276 9.10 -12.71 11.79
N GLY A 277 9.26 -13.46 10.71
CA GLY A 277 8.53 -13.26 9.46
C GLY A 277 7.15 -13.92 9.51
N TYR A 278 6.12 -13.20 9.08
CA TYR A 278 4.73 -13.66 9.13
C TYR A 278 4.01 -13.40 7.81
N GLY A 279 3.18 -14.34 7.37
CA GLY A 279 2.26 -14.09 6.26
C GLY A 279 1.21 -13.05 6.66
N VAL A 280 0.50 -13.34 7.74
CA VAL A 280 -0.50 -12.44 8.33
C VAL A 280 -0.27 -12.29 9.82
N LYS A 281 -0.36 -11.07 10.32
CA LYS A 281 -0.39 -10.76 11.75
C LYS A 281 -1.59 -9.88 12.09
N VAL A 282 -2.45 -10.35 12.98
CA VAL A 282 -3.54 -9.57 13.56
C VAL A 282 -3.20 -9.27 15.01
N GLY A 283 -2.81 -8.02 15.30
CA GLY A 283 -2.48 -7.54 16.64
C GLY A 283 -3.71 -7.29 17.51
N SER A 284 -3.51 -6.92 18.77
CA SER A 284 -4.53 -6.91 19.84
C SER A 284 -5.89 -6.29 19.51
N GLU A 285 -5.91 -5.19 18.76
CA GLU A 285 -7.15 -4.49 18.39
C GLU A 285 -7.71 -4.91 17.04
N GLY A 286 -6.94 -5.67 16.26
CA GLY A 286 -7.20 -5.97 14.85
C GLY A 286 -8.40 -6.89 14.61
N ASN A 287 -9.09 -6.61 13.51
CA ASN A 287 -10.13 -7.46 12.93
C ASN A 287 -9.80 -7.73 11.47
N ALA A 288 -9.66 -9.00 11.09
CA ALA A 288 -9.33 -9.36 9.72
C ALA A 288 -10.13 -10.56 9.21
N LEU A 289 -10.50 -10.51 7.93
CA LEU A 289 -11.24 -11.56 7.24
C LEU A 289 -10.54 -11.90 5.93
N PHE A 290 -10.22 -13.17 5.72
CA PHE A 290 -9.56 -13.67 4.53
C PHE A 290 -10.41 -14.76 3.87
N TYR A 291 -10.67 -14.63 2.58
CA TYR A 291 -11.48 -15.56 1.79
C TYR A 291 -10.70 -16.04 0.56
N GLY A 292 -10.41 -17.33 0.43
CA GLY A 292 -9.75 -17.91 -0.74
C GLY A 292 -8.28 -17.48 -0.93
N VAL A 293 -7.64 -16.94 0.10
CA VAL A 293 -6.28 -16.38 0.03
C VAL A 293 -5.23 -17.49 0.15
N SER A 294 -4.18 -17.41 -0.67
CA SER A 294 -2.99 -18.28 -0.53
C SER A 294 -1.90 -17.55 0.25
N ILE A 295 -1.38 -18.16 1.32
CA ILE A 295 -0.32 -17.63 2.17
C ILE A 295 0.86 -18.59 2.13
N THR A 296 1.97 -18.18 1.52
CA THR A 296 3.13 -19.03 1.29
C THR A 296 4.39 -18.43 1.91
N GLY A 297 4.99 -19.18 2.84
CA GLY A 297 6.30 -18.86 3.40
C GLY A 297 7.44 -19.47 2.57
N SER A 298 8.67 -19.08 2.89
CA SER A 298 9.88 -19.54 2.19
C SER A 298 10.79 -20.49 2.98
N GLY A 299 10.32 -21.14 4.05
CA GLY A 299 11.24 -21.91 4.91
C GLY A 299 10.69 -22.46 6.22
N ARG A 300 11.60 -22.90 7.11
CA ARG A 300 11.28 -23.65 8.33
C ARG A 300 10.99 -22.80 9.57
N GLU A 301 11.19 -21.48 9.52
CA GLU A 301 11.24 -20.61 10.71
C GLU A 301 10.23 -19.45 10.72
N GLY A 302 9.33 -19.37 9.72
CA GLY A 302 8.24 -18.38 9.69
C GLY A 302 6.89 -18.95 10.16
N THR A 303 6.01 -18.08 10.65
CA THR A 303 4.61 -18.44 10.95
C THR A 303 3.69 -17.96 9.83
N GLY A 304 2.79 -18.82 9.33
CA GLY A 304 1.81 -18.41 8.32
C GLY A 304 0.92 -17.30 8.83
N VAL A 305 0.29 -17.52 9.99
CA VAL A 305 -0.66 -16.59 10.59
C VAL A 305 -0.42 -16.45 12.10
N VAL A 306 -0.33 -15.21 12.57
CA VAL A 306 -0.30 -14.86 13.99
C VAL A 306 -1.54 -14.08 14.35
N MET A 307 -2.24 -14.52 15.39
CA MET A 307 -3.42 -13.86 15.92
C MET A 307 -3.22 -13.53 17.39
N ASP A 308 -3.14 -12.24 17.68
CA ASP A 308 -3.36 -11.65 19.01
C ASP A 308 -4.62 -10.76 19.00
N GLY A 309 -5.32 -10.61 17.88
CA GLY A 309 -6.44 -9.67 17.74
C GLY A 309 -7.78 -10.12 18.31
N LYS A 310 -8.81 -9.31 18.07
CA LYS A 310 -10.18 -9.59 18.50
C LYS A 310 -10.80 -10.72 17.68
N MET A 311 -10.70 -10.61 16.36
CA MET A 311 -11.31 -11.54 15.42
C MET A 311 -10.41 -11.77 14.21
N LEU A 312 -10.27 -13.06 13.86
CA LEU A 312 -9.71 -13.48 12.59
C LEU A 312 -10.60 -14.56 12.00
N MET A 313 -11.16 -14.29 10.83
CA MET A 313 -11.88 -15.29 10.04
C MET A 313 -11.06 -15.64 8.81
N MET A 314 -10.87 -16.94 8.58
CA MET A 314 -10.25 -17.48 7.39
C MET A 314 -11.19 -18.49 6.75
N SER A 315 -11.58 -18.27 5.50
CA SER A 315 -12.44 -19.18 4.74
C SER A 315 -11.74 -19.59 3.44
N ASP A 316 -11.55 -20.90 3.22
CA ASP A 316 -10.78 -21.47 2.10
C ASP A 316 -9.35 -20.90 1.95
N VAL A 317 -8.71 -20.53 3.07
CA VAL A 317 -7.33 -20.05 3.08
C VAL A 317 -6.36 -21.23 3.00
N ARG A 318 -5.32 -21.12 2.16
CA ARG A 318 -4.27 -22.13 2.02
C ARG A 318 -2.95 -21.59 2.57
N ILE A 319 -2.45 -22.18 3.65
CA ILE A 319 -1.16 -21.85 4.26
C ILE A 319 -0.16 -22.94 3.90
N SER A 320 1.01 -22.57 3.35
CA SER A 320 2.06 -23.53 2.96
C SER A 320 3.46 -22.96 3.08
N GLY A 321 4.48 -23.84 3.07
CA GLY A 321 5.88 -23.40 3.09
C GLY A 321 6.32 -22.73 4.40
N VAL A 322 5.62 -22.99 5.51
CA VAL A 322 5.86 -22.36 6.82
C VAL A 322 6.43 -23.32 7.87
N GLY A 323 7.11 -22.75 8.86
CA GLY A 323 7.50 -23.46 10.08
C GLY A 323 6.29 -23.73 10.95
N MET A 324 5.59 -22.69 11.35
CA MET A 324 4.36 -22.77 12.14
C MET A 324 3.17 -22.37 11.27
N GLY A 325 2.06 -23.10 11.36
CA GLY A 325 0.86 -22.77 10.59
C GLY A 325 0.16 -21.52 11.12
N VAL A 326 -0.61 -21.68 12.19
CA VAL A 326 -1.38 -20.62 12.86
C VAL A 326 -1.02 -20.58 14.34
N ASP A 327 -0.66 -19.41 14.85
CA ASP A 327 -0.45 -19.16 16.28
C ASP A 327 -1.47 -18.15 16.81
N ALA A 328 -2.46 -18.65 17.56
CA ALA A 328 -3.53 -17.85 18.16
C ALA A 328 -3.29 -17.70 19.67
N THR A 329 -2.94 -16.49 20.09
CA THR A 329 -2.64 -16.19 21.50
C THR A 329 -3.89 -15.79 22.29
N LYS A 330 -4.82 -15.05 21.66
CA LYS A 330 -6.11 -14.64 22.23
C LYS A 330 -7.11 -14.29 21.12
N GLY A 331 -8.36 -14.00 21.51
CA GLY A 331 -9.44 -13.61 20.61
C GLY A 331 -10.24 -14.79 20.04
N ASN A 332 -10.99 -14.50 18.97
CA ASN A 332 -11.85 -15.45 18.28
C ASN A 332 -11.29 -15.80 16.89
N LEU A 333 -10.63 -16.95 16.79
CA LEU A 333 -10.17 -17.53 15.54
C LEU A 333 -11.29 -18.39 14.91
N VAL A 334 -11.64 -18.11 13.66
CA VAL A 334 -12.55 -18.96 12.87
C VAL A 334 -11.84 -19.39 11.60
N MET A 335 -11.73 -20.70 11.38
CA MET A 335 -11.22 -21.29 10.15
C MET A 335 -12.29 -22.20 9.54
N HIS A 336 -12.73 -21.87 8.33
CA HIS A 336 -13.69 -22.64 7.56
C HIS A 336 -13.06 -23.13 6.26
N LYS A 337 -13.00 -24.44 6.06
CA LYS A 337 -12.30 -25.09 4.93
C LYS A 337 -10.82 -24.65 4.87
N GLY A 338 -10.19 -24.79 3.71
CA GLY A 338 -8.78 -24.44 3.52
C GLY A 338 -7.81 -25.50 4.05
N SER A 339 -6.53 -25.14 4.05
CA SER A 339 -5.45 -26.06 4.41
C SER A 339 -4.30 -25.37 5.14
N VAL A 340 -3.63 -26.13 6.02
CA VAL A 340 -2.41 -25.72 6.72
C VAL A 340 -1.34 -26.78 6.51
N GLU A 341 -0.32 -26.45 5.72
CA GLU A 341 0.90 -27.24 5.60
C GLU A 341 2.01 -26.59 6.44
N PHE A 342 2.65 -27.37 7.31
CA PHE A 342 3.69 -26.87 8.22
C PHE A 342 4.83 -27.87 8.40
N LYS A 343 6.02 -27.36 8.76
CA LYS A 343 7.27 -28.14 8.90
C LYS A 343 7.84 -28.13 10.33
N GLY A 344 7.46 -27.14 11.12
CA GLY A 344 7.99 -26.85 12.44
C GLY A 344 7.14 -27.43 13.56
N LYS A 345 6.96 -26.65 14.62
CA LYS A 345 6.44 -27.14 15.91
C LYS A 345 4.96 -27.46 15.89
N TYR A 346 4.15 -26.68 15.19
CA TYR A 346 2.71 -26.88 15.20
C TYR A 346 1.99 -26.40 13.94
N GLY A 347 0.88 -27.07 13.64
CA GLY A 347 -0.08 -26.66 12.61
C GLY A 347 -0.96 -25.53 13.13
N VAL A 348 -1.66 -25.73 14.24
CA VAL A 348 -2.45 -24.70 14.93
C VAL A 348 -2.13 -24.72 16.43
N SER A 349 -1.73 -23.58 16.98
CA SER A 349 -1.52 -23.38 18.41
C SER A 349 -2.57 -22.40 18.96
N LEU A 350 -3.23 -22.78 20.05
CA LEU A 350 -4.12 -21.91 20.82
C LEU A 350 -3.58 -21.75 22.24
N THR A 351 -3.30 -20.52 22.64
CA THR A 351 -2.88 -20.20 24.02
C THR A 351 -4.07 -19.82 24.90
N ARG A 352 -4.96 -18.93 24.42
CA ARG A 352 -6.20 -18.49 25.10
C ARG A 352 -7.27 -18.15 24.05
N GLY A 353 -8.50 -17.90 24.50
CA GLY A 353 -9.61 -17.49 23.63
C GLY A 353 -10.38 -18.67 23.04
N ILE A 354 -10.95 -18.48 21.86
CA ILE A 354 -11.78 -19.47 21.18
C ILE A 354 -11.25 -19.70 19.77
N ALA A 355 -11.07 -20.96 19.40
CA ALA A 355 -10.85 -21.36 18.01
C ALA A 355 -11.97 -22.27 17.53
N THR A 356 -12.59 -21.91 16.40
CA THR A 356 -13.54 -22.76 15.68
C THR A 356 -12.92 -23.18 14.36
N LEU A 357 -12.67 -24.47 14.21
CA LEU A 357 -12.07 -25.07 13.02
C LEU A 357 -13.12 -25.99 12.38
N LYS A 358 -13.52 -25.72 11.14
CA LYS A 358 -14.52 -26.50 10.42
C LYS A 358 -14.01 -26.89 9.04
N GLY A 359 -13.80 -28.18 8.79
CA GLY A 359 -13.38 -28.68 7.48
C GLY A 359 -11.93 -28.33 7.10
N VAL A 360 -11.08 -28.04 8.07
CA VAL A 360 -9.67 -27.66 7.83
C VAL A 360 -8.83 -28.91 7.58
N LYS A 361 -8.01 -28.87 6.53
CA LYS A 361 -7.02 -29.91 6.21
C LYS A 361 -5.66 -29.51 6.77
N MET A 362 -4.96 -30.40 7.46
CA MET A 362 -3.62 -30.13 7.97
C MET A 362 -2.64 -31.20 7.50
N THR A 363 -1.49 -30.78 6.98
CA THR A 363 -0.45 -31.66 6.46
C THR A 363 0.88 -31.33 7.12
N TYR A 364 1.54 -32.34 7.67
CA TYR A 364 2.88 -32.19 8.23
C TYR A 364 3.94 -32.66 7.25
N THR A 365 4.90 -31.78 6.94
CA THR A 365 6.00 -32.07 6.00
C THR A 365 7.39 -31.90 6.63
N GLY A 366 7.45 -31.78 7.96
CA GLY A 366 8.70 -31.71 8.72
C GLY A 366 9.23 -33.08 9.16
N GLY A 367 10.32 -33.09 9.91
CA GLY A 367 10.97 -34.30 10.42
C GLY A 367 11.09 -34.37 11.95
N SER A 368 10.38 -33.49 12.68
CA SER A 368 10.41 -33.48 14.16
C SER A 368 9.32 -34.37 14.73
N SER A 369 9.71 -35.30 15.60
CA SER A 369 8.80 -36.19 16.34
C SER A 369 7.99 -35.49 17.43
N THR A 370 8.29 -34.21 17.70
CA THR A 370 7.60 -33.39 18.71
C THR A 370 6.67 -32.35 18.10
N ALA A 371 6.40 -32.43 16.80
CA ALA A 371 5.49 -31.53 16.12
C ALA A 371 4.03 -31.91 16.43
N ASP A 372 3.18 -30.93 16.70
CA ASP A 372 1.75 -31.14 16.98
C ASP A 372 0.89 -30.63 15.81
N PHE A 373 -0.10 -31.37 15.31
CA PHE A 373 -1.07 -30.74 14.40
C PHE A 373 -1.86 -29.66 15.11
N MET A 374 -2.25 -29.94 16.36
CA MET A 374 -2.97 -28.98 17.21
C MET A 374 -2.40 -28.94 18.63
N THR A 375 -1.95 -27.77 19.08
CA THR A 375 -1.54 -27.52 20.46
C THR A 375 -2.56 -26.61 21.15
N VAL A 376 -3.12 -27.03 22.27
CA VAL A 376 -4.10 -26.25 23.05
C VAL A 376 -3.58 -26.08 24.46
N ARG A 377 -3.02 -24.91 24.76
CA ARG A 377 -2.47 -24.55 26.08
C ARG A 377 -3.50 -23.91 27.01
N GLY A 378 -4.61 -23.46 26.46
CA GLY A 378 -5.70 -22.80 27.16
C GLY A 378 -6.84 -22.46 26.21
N GLY A 379 -7.90 -21.86 26.74
CA GLY A 379 -9.09 -21.51 25.94
C GLY A 379 -9.91 -22.73 25.50
N LYS A 380 -10.73 -22.53 24.45
CA LYS A 380 -11.64 -23.54 23.92
C LYS A 380 -11.45 -23.72 22.41
N VAL A 381 -11.27 -24.96 21.98
CA VAL A 381 -11.30 -25.35 20.56
C VAL A 381 -12.55 -26.16 20.26
N MET A 382 -13.26 -25.78 19.20
CA MET A 382 -14.31 -26.59 18.58
C MET A 382 -13.83 -26.98 17.19
N ALA A 383 -13.67 -28.27 16.96
CA ALA A 383 -13.10 -28.82 15.74
C ALA A 383 -14.10 -29.80 15.11
N GLU A 384 -14.59 -29.47 13.93
CA GLU A 384 -15.57 -30.23 13.16
C GLU A 384 -14.96 -30.63 11.81
N SER A 385 -15.07 -31.90 11.43
CA SER A 385 -14.60 -32.38 10.11
C SER A 385 -13.12 -32.08 9.80
N ILE A 386 -12.23 -32.14 10.79
CA ILE A 386 -10.79 -31.90 10.59
C ILE A 386 -10.12 -33.12 9.94
N GLN A 387 -9.24 -32.87 8.98
CA GLN A 387 -8.44 -33.91 8.30
C GLN A 387 -6.96 -33.68 8.60
N ILE A 388 -6.27 -34.72 9.07
CA ILE A 388 -4.86 -34.66 9.45
C ILE A 388 -4.07 -35.68 8.62
N TYR A 389 -3.03 -35.21 7.94
CA TYR A 389 -2.14 -35.99 7.11
C TYR A 389 -0.72 -35.95 7.69
N GLY A 390 -0.39 -36.97 8.49
CA GLY A 390 0.93 -37.19 9.07
C GLY A 390 1.91 -37.91 8.15
N ASN A 391 3.19 -37.88 8.52
CA ASN A 391 4.29 -38.53 7.80
C ASN A 391 5.14 -39.46 8.71
N GLY A 392 4.59 -39.89 9.85
CA GLY A 392 5.27 -40.74 10.84
C GLY A 392 6.01 -40.00 11.96
N TYR A 393 6.14 -38.67 11.89
CA TYR A 393 6.80 -37.86 12.94
C TYR A 393 5.81 -37.04 13.79
N GLY A 394 4.85 -36.37 13.17
CA GLY A 394 3.93 -35.47 13.87
C GLY A 394 2.90 -36.18 14.78
N GLN A 395 2.59 -35.55 15.90
CA GLN A 395 1.57 -35.94 16.87
C GLN A 395 0.24 -35.27 16.53
N GLY A 396 -0.88 -35.97 16.73
CA GLY A 396 -2.22 -35.45 16.42
C GLY A 396 -2.58 -34.19 17.22
N MET A 397 -2.94 -34.35 18.50
CA MET A 397 -3.40 -33.23 19.31
C MET A 397 -2.79 -33.27 20.71
N LYS A 398 -2.30 -32.12 21.16
CA LYS A 398 -1.75 -31.91 22.50
C LYS A 398 -2.59 -30.90 23.26
N VAL A 399 -3.18 -31.31 24.38
CA VAL A 399 -4.00 -30.44 25.24
C VAL A 399 -3.33 -30.34 26.61
N ASN A 400 -2.97 -29.12 27.02
CA ASN A 400 -2.34 -28.82 28.31
C ASN A 400 -2.90 -27.51 28.88
N GLY A 401 -4.10 -27.57 29.47
CA GLY A 401 -4.74 -26.43 30.15
C GLY A 401 -5.98 -25.84 29.46
N GLY A 402 -6.35 -26.31 28.27
CA GLY A 402 -7.56 -25.89 27.56
C GLY A 402 -8.60 -27.00 27.40
N ARG A 403 -9.68 -26.70 26.66
CA ARG A 403 -10.74 -27.66 26.32
C ARG A 403 -10.85 -27.82 24.81
N VAL A 404 -10.96 -29.06 24.36
CA VAL A 404 -11.25 -29.37 22.95
C VAL A 404 -12.54 -30.17 22.85
N VAL A 405 -13.36 -29.82 21.85
CA VAL A 405 -14.54 -30.59 21.44
C VAL A 405 -14.33 -31.01 20.00
N LEU A 406 -14.26 -32.32 19.78
CA LEU A 406 -14.22 -32.93 18.45
C LEU A 406 -15.63 -33.33 18.03
N ILE A 407 -16.04 -32.88 16.85
CA ILE A 407 -17.38 -33.12 16.31
C ILE A 407 -17.22 -33.97 15.05
N LYS A 408 -17.93 -35.11 15.00
CA LYS A 408 -17.99 -35.99 13.84
C LYS A 408 -18.57 -35.21 12.63
N PRO A 409 -18.09 -35.48 11.40
CA PRO A 409 -18.68 -34.92 10.18
C PRO A 409 -20.20 -35.12 10.06
#